data_AF-A0A950TZ45-F1
#
_entry.id   AF-A0A950TZ45-F1
#
_cell.length_a   1.000
_cell.length_b   1.000
_cell.length_c   1.000
_cell.angle_alpha   90.00
_cell.angle_beta   90.00
_cell.angle_gamma   90.00
#
_symmetry.space_group_name_H-M   'P 1'
#
loop_
_entity.id
_entity.type
_entity.pdbx_description
1 polymer ?
#
loop_
_entity_poly.entity_id
_entity_poly.type
_entity_poly.pdbx_seq_one_letter_code
_entity_poly.pdbx_strand_id
1 'polypeptide(L)' 'MSERDPRSVIIRPVVSEKSYTAFDANVYTFVVAPDANKIEIKQAVESIFGVHVTNVNTLNRGGKRKRN' A
#
# COMPACT_ATOMS: atom_id res chain seq x y z
N MET A 1 -9.65 7.12 -19.30
CA MET A 1 -9.00 6.57 -18.11
C MET A 1 -8.97 7.69 -17.08
N SER A 2 -9.75 7.59 -16.01
CA SER A 2 -9.77 8.64 -14.97
C SER A 2 -8.50 8.48 -14.13
N GLU A 3 -7.64 9.49 -14.15
CA GLU A 3 -6.44 9.55 -13.33
C GLU A 3 -6.88 9.77 -11.87
N ARG A 4 -6.75 8.74 -11.03
CA ARG A 4 -6.97 8.87 -9.58
C ARG A 4 -5.76 9.58 -8.99
N ASP A 5 -6.00 10.52 -8.07
CA ASP A 5 -4.91 11.18 -7.34
C ASP A 5 -4.09 10.11 -6.59
N PRO A 6 -2.77 9.97 -6.86
CA PRO A 6 -1.89 9.05 -6.15
C PRO A 6 -2.01 9.11 -4.62
N ARG A 7 -2.24 10.30 -4.07
CA ARG A 7 -2.36 10.51 -2.62
C ARG A 7 -3.64 9.97 -2.02
N SER A 8 -4.67 9.74 -2.84
CA SER A 8 -5.90 9.06 -2.41
C SER A 8 -5.73 7.53 -2.33
N VAL A 9 -4.77 6.98 -3.10
CA VAL A 9 -4.51 5.54 -3.16
C VAL A 9 -3.69 5.06 -1.97
N ILE A 10 -2.65 5.80 -1.59
CA ILE A 10 -1.76 5.45 -0.47
C ILE A 10 -2.19 6.20 0.79
N ILE A 11 -2.71 5.48 1.80
CA ILE A 11 -3.26 6.09 3.02
C ILE A 11 -2.16 6.33 4.06
N ARG A 12 -1.38 5.30 4.39
CA ARG A 12 -0.29 5.37 5.39
C ARG A 12 0.65 4.17 5.33
N PRO A 13 1.91 4.30 5.78
CA PRO A 13 2.78 3.15 6.00
C PRO A 13 2.25 2.27 7.15
N VAL A 14 2.55 0.97 7.06
CA VAL A 14 2.34 0.03 8.16
C VAL A 14 3.63 -0.11 8.93
N VAL A 15 3.58 0.18 10.23
CA VAL A 15 4.70 0.03 11.15
C VAL A 15 4.40 -1.14 12.08
N SER A 16 5.20 -2.19 11.97
CA SER A 16 5.12 -3.44 12.73
C SER A 16 6.47 -4.15 12.68
N GLU A 17 6.75 -5.05 13.62
CA GLU A 17 7.98 -5.86 13.59
C GLU A 17 8.19 -6.55 12.24
N LYS A 18 7.13 -7.17 11.70
CA LYS A 18 7.16 -7.84 10.40
C LYS A 18 7.50 -6.91 9.24
N SER A 19 6.96 -5.69 9.23
CA SER A 19 7.25 -4.73 8.16
C SER A 19 8.69 -4.21 8.24
N TYR A 20 9.25 -4.12 9.45
CA TYR A 20 10.68 -3.81 9.62
C TYR A 20 11.57 -4.94 9.12
N THR A 21 11.27 -6.21 9.44
CA THR A 21 12.03 -7.34 8.91
C THR A 21 11.99 -7.42 7.38
N ALA A 22 10.87 -7.07 6.76
CA ALA A 22 10.71 -7.07 5.31
C ALA A 22 11.48 -5.92 4.62
N PHE A 23 11.83 -4.88 5.37
CA PHE A 23 12.54 -3.70 4.86
C PHE A 23 13.93 -4.06 4.31
N ASP A 24 14.65 -4.98 4.98
CA ASP A 24 15.97 -5.47 4.54
C ASP A 24 15.91 -6.13 3.15
N ALA A 25 14.75 -6.65 2.77
CA ALA A 25 14.48 -7.22 1.45
C ALA A 25 13.88 -6.21 0.45
N ASN A 26 13.93 -4.91 0.74
CA ASN A 26 13.30 -3.83 -0.04
C ASN A 26 11.77 -3.98 -0.20
N VAL A 27 11.11 -4.60 0.77
CA VAL A 27 9.65 -4.77 0.76
C VAL A 27 9.00 -3.80 1.73
N TYR A 28 8.19 -2.89 1.19
CA TYR A 28 7.49 -1.85 1.93
C TYR A 28 6.00 -2.16 2.03
N THR A 29 5.41 -1.92 3.20
CA THR A 29 3.99 -2.22 3.45
C THR A 29 3.20 -0.94 3.70
N PHE A 30 2.11 -0.77 2.96
CA PHE A 30 1.22 0.38 3.08
C PHE A 30 -0.23 -0.07 3.29
N VAL A 31 -1.00 0.77 3.99
CA VAL A 31 -2.46 0.74 3.91
C VAL A 31 -2.87 1.56 2.71
N VAL A 32 -3.68 0.94 1.85
CA VAL A 32 -4.17 1.54 0.60
C VAL A 32 -5.69 1.66 0.63
N ALA A 33 -6.24 2.44 -0.30
CA ALA A 33 -7.68 2.50 -0.51
C ALA A 33 -8.24 1.09 -0.85
N PRO A 34 -9.39 0.69 -0.26
CA PRO A 34 -9.93 -0.67 -0.38
C PRO A 34 -10.40 -1.02 -1.79
N ASP A 35 -10.65 -0.02 -2.62
CA ASP A 35 -11.08 -0.11 -4.01
C ASP A 35 -9.93 0.15 -5.01
N ALA A 36 -8.68 0.19 -4.53
CA ALA A 36 -7.50 0.39 -5.37
C ALA A 36 -7.04 -0.91 -6.05
N ASN A 37 -6.75 -0.81 -7.34
CA ASN A 37 -6.16 -1.91 -8.10
C ASN A 37 -4.63 -1.92 -7.99
N LYS A 38 -3.99 -3.08 -8.23
CA LYS A 38 -2.52 -3.22 -8.17
C LYS A 38 -1.78 -2.26 -9.12
N ILE A 39 -2.36 -1.98 -10.28
CA ILE A 39 -1.80 -1.05 -11.28
C ILE A 39 -1.79 0.38 -10.72
N GLU A 40 -2.90 0.79 -10.10
CA GLU A 40 -3.03 2.12 -9.48
C GLU A 40 -2.07 2.28 -8.30
N ILE A 41 -1.95 1.25 -7.46
CA ILE A 41 -1.01 1.24 -6.32
C ILE A 41 0.42 1.37 -6.81
N LYS A 42 0.78 0.63 -7.87
CA LYS A 42 2.11 0.70 -8.49
C LYS A 42 2.41 2.13 -8.94
N GLN A 43 1.55 2.69 -9.80
CA GLN A 43 1.71 4.03 -10.33
C GLN A 43 1.75 5.10 -9.22
N ALA A 44 0.93 4.95 -8.19
CA ALA A 44 0.89 5.88 -7.08
C ALA A 44 2.19 5.89 -6.27
N VAL A 45 2.74 4.71 -5.96
CA VAL A 45 4.02 4.59 -5.25
C VAL A 45 5.17 5.16 -6.09
N GLU A 46 5.23 4.81 -7.39
CA GLU A 46 6.25 5.32 -8.30
C GLU A 46 6.18 6.86 -8.41
N SER A 47 4.97 7.42 -8.50
CA SER A 47 4.75 8.87 -8.62
C SER A 47 5.05 9.65 -7.33
N ILE A 48 4.70 9.11 -6.16
CA ILE A 48 4.88 9.80 -4.88
C ILE A 48 6.35 9.75 -4.43
N PHE A 49 7.01 8.61 -4.62
CA PHE A 49 8.34 8.36 -4.06
C PHE A 49 9.46 8.43 -5.11
N GLY A 50 9.14 8.51 -6.41
CA GLY A 50 10.14 8.58 -7.48
C GLY A 50 10.97 7.31 -7.62
N VAL A 51 10.41 6.16 -7.23
CA VAL A 51 11.06 4.85 -7.25
C VAL A 51 10.50 3.96 -8.36
N HIS A 52 11.17 2.85 -8.66
CA HIS A 52 10.64 1.82 -9.56
C HIS A 52 10.11 0.62 -8.77
N VAL A 53 8.87 0.22 -9.04
CA VAL A 53 8.22 -0.88 -8.32
C VAL A 53 8.25 -2.16 -9.15
N THR A 54 8.90 -3.19 -8.62
CA THR A 54 9.04 -4.49 -9.29
C THR A 54 7.74 -5.30 -9.25
N ASN A 55 7.10 -5.38 -8.09
CA ASN A 55 5.87 -6.14 -7.89
C ASN A 55 4.99 -5.56 -6.77
N VAL A 56 3.68 -5.85 -6.81
CA VAL A 56 2.70 -5.42 -5.82
C VAL A 56 1.86 -6.62 -5.34
N ASN A 57 1.86 -6.82 -4.02
CA ASN A 57 1.04 -7.82 -3.34
C ASN A 57 0.04 -7.11 -2.43
N THR A 58 -1.24 -7.50 -2.52
CA THR A 58 -2.32 -6.90 -1.74
C THR A 58 -3.09 -7.99 -0.99
N LEU A 59 -3.63 -7.62 0.17
CA LEU A 59 -4.51 -8.47 0.97
C LEU A 59 -5.57 -7.61 1.64
N ASN A 60 -6.80 -8.11 1.69
CA ASN A 60 -7.89 -7.45 2.41
C ASN A 60 -7.95 -7.97 3.84
N ARG A 61 -7.95 -7.06 4.82
CA ARG A 61 -8.06 -7.40 6.24
C ARG A 61 -9.41 -6.96 6.79
N GLY A 62 -10.23 -7.92 7.21
CA GLY A 62 -11.44 -7.64 7.97
C GLY A 62 -11.12 -6.98 9.32
N GLY A 63 -11.88 -5.93 9.68
CA GLY A 63 -11.79 -5.32 11.00
C GLY A 63 -12.14 -6.31 12.11
N LYS A 64 -11.56 -6.13 13.30
CA LYS A 64 -11.92 -6.95 14.47
C LYS A 64 -13.31 -6.54 14.97
N ARG A 65 -14.23 -7.50 15.08
CA ARG A 65 -15.53 -7.27 15.75
C ARG A 65 -15.27 -6.94 17.21
N LYS A 66 -15.62 -5.73 17.65
CA LYS A 66 -15.64 -5.32 19.05
C LYS A 66 -17.10 -5.18 19.50
N ARG A 67 -17.40 -5.59 20.73
CA ARG A 67 -18.66 -5.29 21.41
C ARG A 67 -18.35 -4.19 22.42
N ASN A 68 -18.98 -3.03 22.24
CA ASN A 68 -18.90 -1.94 23.20
C ASN A 68 -19.80 -2.24 24.41
#